data_AF-A0A7S0Y8S9-F1
#
_entry.id   AF-A0A7S0Y8S9-F1
#
_cell.length_a   1.000
_cell.length_b   1.000
_cell.length_c   1.000
_cell.angle_alpha   90.00
_cell.angle_beta   90.00
_cell.angle_gamma   90.00
#
_symmetry.space_group_name_H-M   'P 1'
#
loop_
_entity.id
_entity.type
_entity.pdbx_description
1 polymer ?
#
loop_
_entity_poly.entity_id
_entity_poly.type
_entity_poly.pdbx_seq_one_letter_code
_entity_poly.pdbx_strand_id
1 'polypeptide(L)'
;TGLRRAPNGLLLYGPPGTGKTLIGKAIAHESGATFFSISSSSLTSKWIGEGEKLVKTLFAVAAYNEPAVIFLDEIDSLLTQRKATENEASRRIKTEFLVQLDGCGTSGQGRVLIIGATNRPQELDEAARRRFIKRLYIPLPVEEDRRILLGVLLKTNKHVLTENDIDTLARDTKGFSG
;
A
#
# COMPACT_ATOMS: atom_id res chain seq x y z
N THR A 1 10.39 14.66 -24.28
CA THR A 1 11.26 14.25 -23.16
C THR A 1 10.36 13.73 -22.04
N GLY A 2 10.28 12.45 -21.66
CA GLY A 2 10.97 11.23 -22.08
C GLY A 2 10.15 9.97 -21.72
N LEU A 3 10.21 8.96 -22.58
CA LEU A 3 9.42 7.71 -22.59
C LEU A 3 9.72 6.72 -21.42
N ARG A 4 10.44 7.12 -20.37
CA ARG A 4 10.92 6.22 -19.29
C ARG A 4 10.68 6.76 -17.90
N ARG A 5 9.47 7.27 -17.64
CA ARG A 5 9.09 7.69 -16.29
C ARG A 5 8.53 6.50 -15.51
N ALA A 6 9.04 6.27 -14.29
CA ALA A 6 8.48 5.25 -13.42
C ALA A 6 7.00 5.61 -13.12
N PRO A 7 6.09 4.62 -13.09
CA PRO A 7 4.71 4.87 -12.71
C PRO A 7 4.66 5.32 -11.25
N ASN A 8 4.01 6.45 -10.99
CA ASN A 8 3.98 7.03 -9.64
C ASN A 8 3.02 6.29 -8.70
N GLY A 9 2.15 5.43 -9.23
CA GLY A 9 1.16 4.66 -8.47
C GLY A 9 1.29 3.15 -8.63
N LEU A 10 1.53 2.45 -7.51
CA LEU A 10 1.49 1.00 -7.36
C LEU A 10 0.32 0.61 -6.45
N LEU A 11 -0.51 -0.35 -6.85
CA LEU A 11 -1.57 -0.93 -6.03
C LEU A 11 -1.22 -2.37 -5.67
N LEU A 12 -1.11 -2.66 -4.38
CA LEU A 12 -1.01 -4.00 -3.83
C LEU A 12 -2.41 -4.45 -3.39
N TYR A 13 -2.88 -5.59 -3.90
CA TYR A 13 -4.19 -6.12 -3.53
C TYR A 13 -4.15 -7.61 -3.28
N GLY A 14 -5.00 -8.09 -2.38
CA GLY A 14 -5.09 -9.50 -2.04
C GLY A 14 -5.67 -9.71 -0.65
N PRO A 15 -5.78 -10.96 -0.18
CA PRO A 15 -6.32 -11.29 1.13
C PRO A 15 -5.60 -10.53 2.27
N PRO A 16 -6.27 -10.30 3.41
CA PRO A 16 -5.61 -9.73 4.59
C PRO A 16 -4.50 -10.67 5.09
N GLY A 17 -3.48 -10.11 5.77
CA GLY A 17 -2.39 -10.91 6.36
C GLY A 17 -1.32 -11.40 5.36
N THR A 18 -1.36 -10.98 4.09
CA THR A 18 -0.35 -11.41 3.08
C THR A 18 0.89 -10.52 2.99
N GLY A 19 1.14 -9.67 4.00
CA GLY A 19 2.37 -8.86 4.07
C GLY A 19 2.41 -7.64 3.15
N LYS A 20 1.28 -7.15 2.61
CA LYS A 20 1.23 -5.94 1.76
C LYS A 20 1.98 -4.73 2.37
N THR A 21 1.77 -4.47 3.67
CA THR A 21 2.45 -3.39 4.40
C THR A 21 3.94 -3.67 4.60
N LEU A 22 4.33 -4.93 4.80
CA LEU A 22 5.75 -5.33 4.88
C LEU A 22 6.46 -5.12 3.54
N ILE A 23 5.81 -5.44 2.42
CA ILE A 23 6.33 -5.18 1.07
C ILE A 23 6.59 -3.69 0.86
N GLY A 24 5.64 -2.82 1.26
CA GLY A 24 5.83 -1.37 1.17
C GLY A 24 7.05 -0.87 1.97
N LYS A 25 7.21 -1.37 3.19
CA LYS A 25 8.38 -1.06 4.03
C LYS A 25 9.69 -1.57 3.43
N ALA A 26 9.69 -2.80 2.91
CA ALA A 26 10.86 -3.40 2.26
C ALA A 26 11.27 -2.59 1.02
N ILE A 27 10.33 -2.17 0.17
CA ILE A 27 10.61 -1.32 -0.99
C ILE A 27 11.29 -0.02 -0.55
N ALA A 28 10.78 0.64 0.49
CA ALA A 28 11.39 1.88 0.98
C ALA A 28 12.79 1.66 1.56
N HIS A 29 12.98 0.58 2.33
CA HIS A 29 14.27 0.21 2.90
C HIS A 29 15.32 -0.07 1.81
N GLU A 30 15.00 -0.96 0.85
CA GLU A 30 15.91 -1.35 -0.24
C GLU A 30 16.23 -0.19 -1.19
N SER A 31 15.31 0.77 -1.33
CA SER A 31 15.52 1.97 -2.15
C SER A 31 16.17 3.14 -1.41
N GLY A 32 16.44 3.00 -0.10
CA GLY A 32 16.93 4.09 0.73
C GLY A 32 15.97 5.29 0.81
N ALA A 33 14.67 5.03 0.64
CA ALA A 33 13.63 6.06 0.60
C ALA A 33 12.94 6.26 1.95
N THR A 34 12.53 7.49 2.21
CA THR A 34 11.74 7.83 3.39
C THR A 34 10.35 7.19 3.30
N PHE A 35 9.95 6.39 4.30
CA PHE A 35 8.67 5.70 4.31
C PHE A 35 7.61 6.46 5.10
N PHE A 36 6.58 6.95 4.42
CA PHE A 36 5.40 7.54 5.03
C PHE A 36 4.25 6.52 5.00
N SER A 37 3.80 6.07 6.17
CA SER A 37 2.67 5.13 6.28
C SER A 37 1.46 5.84 6.85
N ILE A 38 0.34 5.81 6.14
CA ILE A 38 -0.91 6.41 6.60
C ILE A 38 -2.08 5.48 6.29
N SER A 39 -2.99 5.31 7.25
CA SER A 39 -4.27 4.66 6.99
C SER A 39 -5.20 5.68 6.32
N SER A 40 -5.81 5.26 5.22
CA SER A 40 -6.74 6.08 4.46
C SER A 40 -7.95 6.55 5.29
N SER A 41 -8.35 5.77 6.29
CA SER A 41 -9.39 6.16 7.26
C SER A 41 -9.00 7.38 8.11
N SER A 42 -7.70 7.54 8.43
CA SER A 42 -7.19 8.66 9.23
C SER A 42 -7.27 10.00 8.50
N LEU A 43 -7.32 9.98 7.17
CA LEU A 43 -7.49 11.18 6.34
C LEU A 43 -8.94 11.72 6.38
N THR A 44 -9.91 10.90 6.78
CA THR A 44 -11.35 11.23 6.75
C THR A 44 -11.90 11.76 8.09
N SER A 45 -11.07 12.48 8.87
CA SER A 45 -11.47 12.98 10.20
C SER A 45 -12.77 13.81 10.18
N LYS A 46 -13.46 13.88 11.33
CA LYS A 46 -14.76 14.56 11.48
C LYS A 46 -14.70 16.09 11.28
N TRP A 47 -13.51 16.68 11.15
CA TRP A 47 -13.32 18.12 11.05
C TRP A 47 -13.21 18.56 9.58
N ILE A 48 -14.15 19.41 9.16
CA ILE A 48 -14.28 19.91 7.79
C ILE A 48 -13.01 20.69 7.41
N GLY A 49 -12.32 20.28 6.34
CA GLY A 49 -11.16 20.98 5.76
C GLY A 49 -9.78 20.57 6.29
N GLU A 50 -9.69 19.79 7.36
CA GLU A 50 -8.39 19.28 7.84
C GLU A 50 -7.83 18.18 6.95
N GLY A 51 -8.68 17.31 6.41
CA GLY A 51 -8.26 16.21 5.54
C GLY A 51 -7.55 16.66 4.26
N GLU A 52 -8.05 17.73 3.61
CA GLU A 52 -7.42 18.29 2.40
C GLU A 52 -6.03 18.88 2.71
N LYS A 53 -5.91 19.62 3.81
CA LYS A 53 -4.64 20.18 4.26
C LYS A 53 -3.64 19.07 4.60
N LEU A 54 -4.10 18.01 5.26
CA LEU A 54 -3.28 16.85 5.62
C LEU A 54 -2.75 16.14 4.37
N VAL A 55 -3.60 15.92 3.35
CA VAL A 55 -3.18 15.38 2.05
C VAL A 55 -2.12 16.27 1.40
N LYS A 56 -2.37 17.59 1.27
CA LYS A 56 -1.39 18.53 0.70
C LYS A 56 -0.06 18.51 1.45
N THR A 57 -0.13 18.48 2.79
CA THR A 57 1.05 18.50 3.65
C THR A 57 1.83 17.20 3.54
N LEU A 58 1.15 16.04 3.50
CA LEU A 58 1.78 14.74 3.30
C LEU A 58 2.58 14.71 2.00
N PHE A 59 1.99 15.13 0.89
CA PHE A 59 2.65 15.16 -0.40
C PHE A 59 3.80 16.19 -0.45
N ALA A 60 3.62 17.37 0.15
CA ALA A 60 4.69 18.37 0.24
C ALA A 60 5.88 17.89 1.06
N VAL A 61 5.64 17.25 2.21
CA VAL A 61 6.68 16.68 3.06
C VAL A 61 7.37 15.50 2.37
N ALA A 62 6.63 14.65 1.69
CA ALA A 62 7.23 13.54 0.92
C ALA A 62 8.11 14.05 -0.23
N ALA A 63 7.68 15.09 -0.95
CA ALA A 63 8.47 15.74 -1.99
C ALA A 63 9.73 16.44 -1.45
N TYR A 64 9.65 16.98 -0.22
CA TYR A 64 10.83 17.56 0.45
C TYR A 64 11.84 16.49 0.90
N ASN A 65 11.37 15.28 1.25
CA ASN A 65 12.19 14.17 1.74
C ASN A 65 12.50 13.12 0.65
N GLU A 66 12.61 13.53 -0.61
CA GLU A 66 12.92 12.63 -1.71
C GLU A 66 14.31 11.97 -1.56
N PRO A 67 14.48 10.67 -1.90
CA PRO A 67 13.45 9.74 -2.38
C PRO A 67 12.47 9.32 -1.29
N ALA A 68 11.18 9.21 -1.62
CA ALA A 68 10.14 8.90 -0.64
C ALA A 68 9.11 7.89 -1.16
N VAL A 69 8.55 7.10 -0.24
CA VAL A 69 7.46 6.16 -0.49
C VAL A 69 6.28 6.56 0.40
N ILE A 70 5.14 6.87 -0.20
CA ILE A 70 3.87 7.07 0.51
C ILE A 70 3.08 5.78 0.42
N PHE A 71 2.90 5.11 1.55
CA PHE A 71 2.08 3.90 1.69
C PHE A 71 0.72 4.24 2.29
N LEU A 72 -0.32 3.91 1.55
CA LEU A 72 -1.73 4.11 1.90
C LEU A 72 -2.36 2.75 2.16
N ASP A 73 -2.59 2.45 3.43
CA ASP A 73 -3.35 1.25 3.79
C ASP A 73 -4.85 1.51 3.66
N GLU A 74 -5.60 0.45 3.38
CA GLU A 74 -7.05 0.47 3.20
C GLU A 74 -7.51 1.56 2.23
N ILE A 75 -6.84 1.68 1.08
CA ILE A 75 -7.10 2.76 0.12
C ILE A 75 -8.52 2.74 -0.44
N ASP A 76 -9.23 1.62 -0.32
CA ASP A 76 -10.66 1.50 -0.58
C ASP A 76 -11.53 2.36 0.35
N SER A 77 -11.10 2.64 1.58
CA SER A 77 -11.82 3.55 2.48
C SER A 77 -11.81 5.00 1.98
N LEU A 78 -10.71 5.43 1.34
CA LEU A 78 -10.60 6.76 0.75
C LEU A 78 -11.07 6.79 -0.70
N LEU A 79 -10.82 5.78 -1.54
CA LEU A 79 -11.07 5.82 -2.98
C LEU A 79 -12.21 4.89 -3.42
N THR A 80 -13.21 4.70 -2.55
CA THR A 80 -14.42 3.94 -2.88
C THR A 80 -15.27 4.62 -3.95
N GLN A 81 -16.04 3.82 -4.70
CA GLN A 81 -17.06 4.29 -5.65
C GLN A 81 -17.96 5.38 -5.02
N ARG A 82 -18.18 6.46 -5.79
CA ARG A 82 -18.99 7.59 -5.34
C ARG A 82 -20.44 7.15 -5.16
N LYS A 83 -20.96 7.27 -3.95
CA LYS A 83 -22.38 7.04 -3.64
C LYS A 83 -23.12 8.38 -3.58
N ALA A 84 -24.40 8.37 -3.94
CA ALA A 84 -25.25 9.57 -3.87
C ALA A 84 -25.31 10.15 -2.44
N THR A 85 -25.22 9.27 -1.43
CA THR A 85 -25.20 9.59 0.01
C THR A 85 -23.84 9.97 0.57
N GLU A 86 -22.80 10.05 -0.27
CA GLU A 86 -21.45 10.36 0.19
C GLU A 86 -21.33 11.84 0.61
N ASN A 87 -20.74 12.06 1.80
CA ASN A 87 -20.47 13.39 2.34
C ASN A 87 -19.57 14.21 1.39
N GLU A 88 -19.89 15.49 1.21
CA GLU A 88 -19.15 16.42 0.36
C GLU A 88 -17.69 16.56 0.81
N ALA A 89 -17.43 16.54 2.12
CA ALA A 89 -16.07 16.57 2.67
C ALA A 89 -15.20 15.39 2.18
N SER A 90 -15.76 14.18 2.15
CA SER A 90 -15.09 12.99 1.61
C SER A 90 -14.75 13.18 0.13
N ARG A 91 -15.71 13.69 -0.67
CA ARG A 91 -15.50 13.94 -2.10
C ARG A 91 -14.38 14.93 -2.38
N ARG A 92 -14.24 15.98 -1.57
CA ARG A 92 -13.17 16.96 -1.72
C ARG A 92 -11.80 16.37 -1.38
N ILE A 93 -11.69 15.59 -0.30
CA ILE A 93 -10.43 14.90 0.06
C ILE A 93 -10.03 13.91 -1.03
N LYS A 94 -10.97 13.11 -1.57
CA LYS A 94 -10.73 12.22 -2.71
C LYS A 94 -10.17 12.97 -3.91
N THR A 95 -10.80 14.10 -4.24
CA THR A 95 -10.41 14.92 -5.39
C THR A 95 -9.01 15.49 -5.19
N GLU A 96 -8.73 16.05 -4.02
CA GLU A 96 -7.41 16.58 -3.68
C GLU A 96 -6.33 15.49 -3.73
N PHE A 97 -6.61 14.30 -3.20
CA PHE A 97 -5.69 13.17 -3.25
C PHE A 97 -5.33 12.79 -4.69
N LEU A 98 -6.34 12.69 -5.57
CA LEU A 98 -6.11 12.38 -6.98
C LEU A 98 -5.33 13.48 -7.71
N VAL A 99 -5.59 14.76 -7.38
CA VAL A 99 -4.83 15.90 -7.93
C VAL A 99 -3.36 15.84 -7.50
N GLN A 100 -3.09 15.55 -6.22
CA GLN A 100 -1.71 15.40 -5.74
C GLN A 100 -1.02 14.18 -6.36
N LEU A 101 -1.72 13.06 -6.53
CA LEU A 101 -1.21 11.86 -7.20
C LEU A 101 -0.85 12.11 -8.67
N ASP A 102 -1.69 12.86 -9.38
CA ASP A 102 -1.44 13.28 -10.77
C ASP A 102 -0.28 14.32 -10.85
N GLY A 103 -0.15 15.17 -9.83
CA GLY A 103 0.91 16.18 -9.71
C GLY A 103 2.28 15.61 -9.34
N CYS A 104 2.30 14.53 -8.53
CA CYS A 104 3.48 13.76 -8.20
C CYS A 104 4.04 13.17 -9.48
N GLY A 105 5.12 13.76 -9.98
CA GLY A 105 5.71 13.35 -11.24
C GLY A 105 5.27 14.18 -12.45
N THR A 106 4.98 15.48 -12.29
CA THR A 106 4.93 16.45 -13.40
C THR A 106 6.23 17.25 -13.50
N SER A 107 6.78 17.70 -12.38
CA SER A 107 8.15 18.20 -12.27
C SER A 107 9.11 17.03 -12.51
N GLY A 108 9.90 17.05 -13.58
CA GLY A 108 10.76 15.95 -14.09
C GLY A 108 11.82 15.36 -13.14
N GLN A 109 11.72 15.63 -11.83
CA GLN A 109 12.67 15.26 -10.79
C GLN A 109 12.05 14.47 -9.63
N GLY A 110 10.71 14.44 -9.50
CA GLY A 110 10.06 13.86 -8.31
C GLY A 110 10.25 12.35 -8.17
N ARG A 111 10.96 11.92 -7.12
CA ARG A 111 11.19 10.52 -6.71
C ARG A 111 10.23 10.06 -5.59
N VAL A 112 8.96 10.42 -5.70
CA VAL A 112 7.91 9.96 -4.77
C VAL A 112 7.13 8.81 -5.40
N LEU A 113 7.15 7.65 -4.75
CA LEU A 113 6.34 6.49 -5.12
C LEU A 113 5.12 6.39 -4.20
N ILE A 114 3.93 6.29 -4.77
CA ILE A 114 2.69 6.05 -4.04
C ILE A 114 2.34 4.56 -4.14
N ILE A 115 2.22 3.91 -2.99
CA ILE A 115 1.80 2.51 -2.84
C ILE A 115 0.45 2.49 -2.13
N GLY A 116 -0.62 2.09 -2.83
CA GLY A 116 -1.91 1.79 -2.22
C GLY A 116 -2.01 0.31 -1.87
N ALA A 117 -2.56 -0.02 -0.71
CA ALA A 117 -2.91 -1.38 -0.32
C ALA A 117 -4.41 -1.50 -0.09
N THR A 118 -5.02 -2.60 -0.57
CA THR A 118 -6.43 -2.90 -0.32
C THR A 118 -6.70 -4.40 -0.28
N ASN A 119 -7.70 -4.80 0.47
CA ASN A 119 -8.26 -6.16 0.41
C ASN A 119 -9.48 -6.25 -0.53
N ARG A 120 -9.98 -5.11 -1.01
CA ARG A 120 -11.24 -5.00 -1.77
C ARG A 120 -11.05 -4.17 -3.04
N PRO A 121 -10.21 -4.62 -3.99
CA PRO A 121 -9.93 -3.86 -5.22
C PRO A 121 -11.19 -3.54 -6.05
N GLN A 122 -12.25 -4.33 -5.92
CA GLN A 122 -13.55 -4.11 -6.58
C GLN A 122 -14.29 -2.87 -6.08
N GLU A 123 -14.02 -2.41 -4.86
CA GLU A 123 -14.67 -1.22 -4.28
C GLU A 123 -14.04 0.09 -4.80
N LEU A 124 -12.87 0.02 -5.44
CA LEU A 124 -12.17 1.20 -5.95
C LEU A 124 -12.88 1.82 -7.16
N ASP A 125 -12.97 3.14 -7.14
CA ASP A 125 -13.52 3.90 -8.26
C ASP A 125 -12.64 3.81 -9.53
N GLU A 126 -13.23 4.14 -10.68
CA GLU A 126 -12.52 4.17 -11.97
C GLU A 126 -11.36 5.17 -11.95
N ALA A 127 -11.51 6.27 -11.20
CA ALA A 127 -10.52 7.33 -11.15
C ALA A 127 -9.21 6.82 -10.53
N ALA A 128 -9.27 6.20 -9.35
CA ALA A 128 -8.15 5.59 -8.66
C ALA A 128 -7.53 4.47 -9.50
N ARG A 129 -8.37 3.59 -10.08
CA ARG A 129 -7.91 2.51 -10.95
C ARG A 129 -7.06 3.02 -12.12
N ARG A 130 -7.38 4.17 -12.71
CA ARG A 130 -6.58 4.77 -13.79
C ARG A 130 -5.22 5.30 -13.33
N ARG A 131 -5.09 5.78 -12.08
CA ARG A 131 -3.82 6.31 -11.56
C ARG A 131 -2.88 5.21 -11.03
N PHE A 132 -3.45 4.16 -10.46
CA PHE A 132 -2.69 2.96 -10.10
C PHE A 132 -2.50 2.05 -11.31
N ILE A 133 -1.55 2.45 -12.17
CA ILE A 133 -1.23 1.77 -13.43
C ILE A 133 -0.69 0.36 -13.16
N LYS A 134 0.20 0.22 -12.17
CA LYS A 134 0.73 -1.09 -11.77
C LYS A 134 -0.11 -1.64 -10.63
N ARG A 135 -0.62 -2.86 -10.83
CA ARG A 135 -1.44 -3.56 -9.83
C ARG A 135 -0.85 -4.94 -9.63
N LEU A 136 -0.43 -5.24 -8.41
CA LEU A 136 0.17 -6.52 -8.04
C LEU A 136 -0.79 -7.26 -7.12
N TYR A 137 -1.17 -8.47 -7.54
CA TYR A 137 -1.91 -9.40 -6.71
C TYR A 137 -0.95 -10.11 -5.77
N ILE A 138 -1.26 -10.07 -4.47
CA ILE A 138 -0.52 -10.76 -3.42
C ILE A 138 -1.37 -11.94 -2.93
N PRO A 139 -1.12 -13.17 -3.43
CA PRO A 139 -1.88 -14.35 -3.05
C PRO A 139 -1.59 -14.79 -1.61
N LEU A 140 -2.34 -15.79 -1.15
CA LEU A 140 -1.94 -16.57 0.04
C LEU A 140 -0.64 -17.34 -0.26
N PRO A 141 0.23 -17.54 0.74
CA PRO A 141 1.50 -18.23 0.55
C PRO A 141 1.29 -19.68 0.12
N VAL A 142 2.08 -20.16 -0.84
CA VAL A 142 2.11 -21.59 -1.18
C VAL A 142 2.85 -22.39 -0.10
N GLU A 143 2.84 -23.72 -0.20
CA GLU A 143 3.51 -24.59 0.79
C GLU A 143 5.00 -24.24 0.98
N GLU A 144 5.71 -24.01 -0.13
CA GLU A 144 7.11 -23.59 -0.11
C GLU A 144 7.31 -22.24 0.59
N ASP A 145 6.47 -21.24 0.28
CA ASP A 145 6.49 -19.94 0.96
C ASP A 145 6.25 -20.09 2.47
N ARG A 146 5.31 -20.94 2.88
CA ARG A 146 5.03 -21.21 4.30
C ARG A 146 6.20 -21.90 4.99
N ARG A 147 6.87 -22.85 4.32
CA ARG A 147 8.09 -23.47 4.84
C ARG A 147 9.19 -22.42 5.07
N ILE A 148 9.41 -21.54 4.09
CA ILE A 148 10.40 -20.46 4.20
C ILE A 148 10.03 -19.51 5.34
N LEU A 149 8.77 -19.10 5.43
CA LEU A 149 8.28 -18.21 6.49
C LEU A 149 8.49 -18.83 7.87
N LEU A 150 8.12 -20.10 8.06
CA LEU A 150 8.35 -20.83 9.31
C LEU A 150 9.85 -20.86 9.64
N GLY A 151 10.71 -21.16 8.66
CA GLY A 151 12.16 -21.14 8.86
C GLY A 151 12.69 -19.77 9.30
N VAL A 152 12.19 -18.68 8.73
CA VAL A 152 12.56 -17.31 9.15
C VAL A 152 12.09 -17.01 10.57
N LEU A 153 10.85 -17.35 10.92
CA LEU A 153 10.30 -17.12 12.26
C LEU A 153 11.00 -17.93 13.35
N LEU A 154 11.34 -19.18 13.02
CA LEU A 154 12.00 -20.11 13.93
C LEU A 154 13.47 -19.73 14.19
N LYS A 155 14.18 -19.12 13.24
CA LYS A 155 15.56 -18.63 13.47
C LYS A 155 15.70 -17.69 14.66
N THR A 156 14.64 -16.93 14.96
CA THR A 156 14.63 -15.94 16.04
C THR A 156 14.28 -16.56 17.40
N ASN A 157 13.89 -17.84 17.44
CA ASN A 157 13.37 -18.51 18.63
C ASN A 157 14.10 -19.85 18.88
N LYS A 158 14.32 -20.22 20.14
CA LYS A 158 14.78 -21.59 20.44
C LYS A 158 13.63 -22.57 20.21
N HIS A 159 13.88 -23.61 19.42
CA HIS A 159 12.91 -24.67 19.16
C HIS A 159 13.58 -26.03 19.09
N VAL A 160 12.79 -27.09 19.24
CA VAL A 160 13.21 -28.50 19.09
C VAL A 160 12.68 -29.13 17.80
N LEU A 161 11.98 -28.35 16.97
CA LEU A 161 11.41 -28.81 15.70
C LEU A 161 12.51 -29.22 14.72
N THR A 162 12.30 -30.37 14.08
CA THR A 162 13.12 -30.87 12.97
C THR A 162 12.65 -30.30 11.63
N GLU A 163 13.46 -30.43 10.58
CA GLU A 163 13.07 -30.04 9.21
C GLU A 163 11.79 -30.76 8.73
N ASN A 164 11.62 -32.03 9.13
CA ASN A 164 10.40 -32.79 8.80
C ASN A 164 9.17 -32.24 9.52
N ASP A 165 9.32 -31.74 10.75
CA ASP A 165 8.20 -31.10 11.47
C ASP A 165 7.80 -29.80 10.77
N ILE A 166 8.78 -29.00 10.33
CA ILE A 166 8.55 -27.76 9.57
C ILE A 166 7.83 -28.07 8.24
N ASP A 167 8.22 -29.12 7.54
CA ASP A 167 7.53 -29.58 6.33
C ASP A 167 6.10 -30.02 6.57
N THR A 168 5.86 -30.71 7.67
CA THR A 168 4.52 -31.17 8.05
C THR A 168 3.64 -29.97 8.38
N LEU A 169 4.15 -29.02 9.17
CA LEU A 169 3.47 -27.76 9.48
C LEU A 169 3.17 -26.94 8.22
N ALA A 170 4.11 -26.85 7.27
CA ALA A 170 3.89 -26.14 6.02
C ALA A 170 2.75 -26.78 5.20
N ARG A 171 2.66 -28.11 5.15
CA ARG A 171 1.56 -28.84 4.50
C ARG A 171 0.21 -28.62 5.19
N ASP A 172 0.18 -28.73 6.52
CA ASP A 172 -1.05 -28.68 7.31
C ASP A 172 -1.66 -27.27 7.39
N THR A 173 -0.83 -26.23 7.27
CA THR A 173 -1.26 -24.80 7.30
C THR A 173 -1.77 -24.28 5.96
N LYS A 174 -2.23 -25.16 5.07
CA LYS A 174 -2.76 -24.76 3.76
C LYS A 174 -3.93 -23.77 3.91
N GLY A 175 -3.81 -22.62 3.22
CA GLY A 175 -4.83 -21.58 3.20
C GLY A 175 -4.69 -20.53 4.32
N PHE A 176 -3.68 -20.65 5.18
CA PHE A 176 -3.41 -19.65 6.21
C PHE A 176 -2.63 -18.47 5.59
N SER A 177 -2.84 -17.27 6.13
CA SER A 177 -2.00 -16.11 5.83
C SER A 177 -0.70 -16.14 6.63
N GLY A 178 0.23 -15.22 6.31
CA GLY A 178 1.49 -15.07 7.03
C GLY A 178 1.35 -14.37 8.37
#